data_AF-A0A4Q1IPC3-F1
#
_entry.id   AF-A0A4Q1IPC3-F1
#
_cell.length_a   1.000
_cell.length_b   1.000
_cell.length_c   1.000
_cell.angle_alpha   90.00
_cell.angle_beta   90.00
_cell.angle_gamma   90.00
#
_symmetry.space_group_name_H-M   'P 1'
#
loop_
_entity.id
_entity.type
_entity.pdbx_description
1 polymer ?
#
loop_
_entity_poly.entity_id
_entity_poly.type
_entity_poly.pdbx_seq_one_letter_code
_entity_poly.pdbx_strand_id
1 'polypeptide(L)'
;MNEKFISTAKKIKNKISSLRFDLYHKYSAIDSLKDVVAIKGKTDPKLIKLSNEYAIDVLGWKGYAPWLIVYSAFAETFKEGWIPDNYYGKIVIPKIQGDYGKLSFLKSITYKIFDTDVFPDIGYFANGLFYKNNFEIIQSIEIVDFLFKKSNKIVFKLDHSMQGLGVYFFEKDSFDIHKISSLGNGVFQEFIEQHAIFNEFMPSSVATIRITTVIDNQGEPSVRACFLRLGQKNDTHVNSVSDLGIPIDLKTGEFDAFGYDNYWGPMIKHPDTQVLFANKIIPQFDKCLSTALELQKSMPLVRCIGWDMIVDKNEKIKVMEWNGYDTDIKFSEATQGPCFKDLGWENLWKK
;
A
#
# COMPACT_ATOMS: atom_id res chain seq x y z
N MET A 1 -38.15 -5.08 -23.99
CA MET A 1 -36.98 -4.80 -24.88
C MET A 1 -35.84 -4.09 -24.17
N ASN A 2 -36.11 -3.10 -23.30
CA ASN A 2 -35.07 -2.24 -22.71
C ASN A 2 -34.12 -2.97 -21.72
N GLU A 3 -34.63 -3.87 -20.87
CA GLU A 3 -33.80 -4.57 -19.86
C GLU A 3 -32.78 -5.53 -20.46
N LYS A 4 -33.14 -6.26 -21.52
CA LYS A 4 -32.22 -7.19 -22.22
C LYS A 4 -31.11 -6.41 -22.91
N PHE A 5 -31.41 -5.24 -23.47
CA PHE A 5 -30.42 -4.34 -24.07
C PHE A 5 -29.48 -3.75 -23.02
N ILE A 6 -30.01 -3.22 -21.91
CA ILE A 6 -29.21 -2.69 -20.78
C ILE A 6 -28.32 -3.79 -20.17
N SER A 7 -28.83 -5.00 -19.99
CA SER A 7 -28.07 -6.14 -19.49
C SER A 7 -26.93 -6.53 -20.44
N THR A 8 -27.20 -6.56 -21.75
CA THR A 8 -26.18 -6.86 -22.76
C THR A 8 -25.11 -5.77 -22.82
N ALA A 9 -25.51 -4.49 -22.77
CA ALA A 9 -24.58 -3.37 -22.73
C ALA A 9 -23.68 -3.39 -21.47
N LYS A 10 -24.24 -3.70 -20.29
CA LYS A 10 -23.46 -3.88 -19.05
C LYS A 10 -22.46 -5.03 -19.18
N LYS A 11 -22.85 -6.17 -19.75
CA LYS A 11 -21.94 -7.31 -19.99
C LYS A 11 -20.79 -6.93 -20.93
N ILE A 12 -21.06 -6.21 -22.01
CA ILE A 12 -20.03 -5.74 -22.95
C ILE A 12 -19.09 -4.77 -22.25
N LYS A 13 -19.62 -3.78 -21.52
CA LYS A 13 -18.82 -2.82 -20.75
C LYS A 13 -17.91 -3.52 -19.75
N ASN A 14 -18.41 -4.48 -18.99
CA ASN A 14 -17.62 -5.24 -18.02
C ASN A 14 -16.53 -6.07 -18.72
N LYS A 15 -16.84 -6.68 -19.87
CA LYS A 15 -15.85 -7.43 -20.65
C LYS A 15 -14.72 -6.52 -21.17
N ILE A 16 -15.05 -5.34 -21.66
CA ILE A 16 -14.06 -4.34 -22.10
C ILE A 16 -13.21 -3.85 -20.93
N SER A 17 -13.84 -3.54 -19.79
CA SER A 17 -13.13 -3.11 -18.58
C SER A 17 -12.16 -4.18 -18.09
N SER A 18 -12.60 -5.45 -18.05
CA SER A 18 -11.74 -6.58 -17.70
C SER A 18 -10.57 -6.72 -18.66
N LEU A 19 -10.81 -6.62 -19.98
CA LEU A 19 -9.75 -6.74 -20.97
C LEU A 19 -8.71 -5.62 -20.82
N ARG A 20 -9.15 -4.38 -20.57
CA ARG A 20 -8.26 -3.24 -20.34
C ARG A 20 -7.40 -3.45 -19.10
N PHE A 21 -7.99 -3.92 -18.01
CA PHE A 21 -7.28 -4.27 -16.78
C PHE A 21 -6.20 -5.32 -17.06
N ASP A 22 -6.57 -6.42 -17.71
CA ASP A 22 -5.62 -7.49 -18.02
C ASP A 22 -4.47 -7.02 -18.94
N LEU A 23 -4.77 -6.19 -19.94
CA LEU A 23 -3.76 -5.62 -20.83
C LEU A 23 -2.81 -4.68 -20.08
N TYR A 24 -3.35 -3.81 -19.23
CA TYR A 24 -2.55 -2.91 -18.40
C TYR A 24 -1.53 -3.69 -17.55
N HIS A 25 -1.99 -4.71 -16.80
CA HIS A 25 -1.08 -5.52 -15.98
C HIS A 25 -0.11 -6.34 -16.82
N LYS A 26 -0.52 -6.83 -18.00
CA LYS A 26 0.39 -7.53 -18.92
C LYS A 26 1.53 -6.62 -19.36
N TYR A 27 1.24 -5.40 -19.79
CA TYR A 27 2.28 -4.46 -20.24
C TYR A 27 3.16 -3.99 -19.08
N SER A 28 2.56 -3.71 -17.92
CA SER A 28 3.32 -3.41 -16.71
C SER A 28 4.29 -4.54 -16.33
N ALA A 29 3.85 -5.81 -16.36
CA ALA A 29 4.72 -6.96 -16.12
C ALA A 29 5.82 -7.10 -17.18
N ILE A 30 5.52 -6.80 -18.45
CA ILE A 30 6.53 -6.82 -19.53
C ILE A 30 7.61 -5.77 -19.28
N ASP A 31 7.22 -4.56 -18.88
CA ASP A 31 8.18 -3.49 -18.59
C ASP A 31 9.03 -3.84 -17.36
N SER A 32 8.41 -4.30 -16.27
CA SER A 32 9.15 -4.79 -15.10
C SER A 32 10.10 -5.96 -15.44
N LEU A 33 9.69 -6.89 -16.32
CA LEU A 33 10.56 -7.98 -16.74
C LEU A 33 11.79 -7.49 -17.51
N LYS A 34 11.67 -6.42 -18.31
CA LYS A 34 12.82 -5.83 -19.00
C LYS A 34 13.82 -5.29 -18.00
N ASP A 35 13.36 -4.61 -16.96
CA ASP A 35 14.22 -4.04 -15.94
C ASP A 35 14.95 -5.14 -15.15
N VAL A 36 14.21 -6.18 -14.71
CA VAL A 36 14.79 -7.35 -14.04
C VAL A 36 15.82 -8.05 -14.94
N VAL A 37 15.53 -8.25 -16.22
CA VAL A 37 16.45 -8.90 -17.18
C VAL A 37 17.68 -8.04 -17.46
N ALA A 38 17.56 -6.72 -17.46
CA ALA A 38 18.71 -5.82 -17.61
C ALA A 38 19.71 -5.98 -16.46
N ILE A 39 19.24 -6.36 -15.27
CA ILE A 39 20.05 -6.51 -14.06
C ILE A 39 20.57 -7.95 -13.90
N LYS A 40 19.67 -8.95 -14.00
CA LYS A 40 19.96 -10.36 -13.70
C LYS A 40 20.28 -11.20 -14.93
N GLY A 41 20.13 -10.65 -16.13
CA GLY A 41 20.24 -11.39 -17.38
C GLY A 41 18.95 -12.10 -17.78
N LYS A 42 19.01 -12.84 -18.90
CA LYS A 42 17.83 -13.48 -19.48
C LYS A 42 17.24 -14.53 -18.54
N THR A 43 15.91 -14.49 -18.37
CA THR A 43 15.17 -15.50 -17.62
C THR A 43 15.34 -16.89 -18.25
N ASP A 44 15.63 -17.89 -17.42
CA ASP A 44 15.68 -19.29 -17.84
C ASP A 44 14.35 -19.71 -18.50
N PRO A 45 14.37 -20.24 -19.75
CA PRO A 45 13.18 -20.76 -20.42
C PRO A 45 12.37 -21.76 -19.60
N LYS A 46 13.00 -22.53 -18.70
CA LYS A 46 12.31 -23.44 -17.78
C LYS A 46 11.40 -22.69 -16.81
N LEU A 47 11.84 -21.56 -16.27
CA LEU A 47 11.03 -20.73 -15.36
C LEU A 47 9.84 -20.09 -16.08
N ILE A 48 10.06 -19.67 -17.33
CA ILE A 48 8.98 -19.18 -18.21
C ILE A 48 7.95 -20.29 -18.44
N LYS A 49 8.40 -21.51 -18.75
CA LYS A 49 7.53 -22.66 -18.95
C LYS A 49 6.69 -22.97 -17.71
N LEU A 50 7.33 -23.10 -16.54
CA LEU A 50 6.66 -23.36 -15.26
C LEU A 50 5.63 -22.28 -14.90
N SER A 51 5.97 -21.01 -15.13
CA SER A 51 5.03 -19.88 -14.91
C SER A 51 3.79 -19.97 -15.79
N ASN A 52 3.95 -20.40 -17.05
CA ASN A 52 2.82 -20.59 -17.96
C ASN A 52 1.96 -21.80 -17.57
N GLU A 53 2.59 -22.92 -17.21
CA GLU A 53 1.90 -24.14 -16.76
C GLU A 53 1.09 -23.85 -15.49
N TYR A 54 1.70 -23.25 -14.47
CA TYR A 54 1.01 -22.86 -13.24
C TYR A 54 -0.17 -21.90 -13.49
N ALA A 55 0.01 -20.89 -14.36
CA ALA A 55 -1.06 -19.96 -14.70
C ALA A 55 -2.28 -20.68 -15.32
N ILE A 56 -2.07 -21.73 -16.11
CA ILE A 56 -3.14 -22.51 -16.76
C ILE A 56 -3.73 -23.50 -15.77
N ASP A 57 -2.89 -24.35 -15.18
CA ASP A 57 -3.31 -25.54 -14.46
C ASP A 57 -3.84 -25.18 -13.06
N VAL A 58 -3.26 -24.17 -12.43
CA VAL A 58 -3.61 -23.75 -11.07
C VAL A 58 -4.55 -22.54 -11.08
N LEU A 59 -4.23 -21.51 -11.87
CA LEU A 59 -4.99 -20.24 -11.90
C LEU A 59 -6.03 -20.15 -13.02
N GLY A 60 -6.13 -21.17 -13.88
CA GLY A 60 -7.18 -21.30 -14.90
C GLY A 60 -7.03 -20.44 -16.15
N TRP A 61 -5.95 -19.63 -16.26
CA TRP A 61 -5.76 -18.77 -17.42
C TRP A 61 -4.29 -18.34 -17.60
N LYS A 62 -3.75 -18.62 -18.80
CA LYS A 62 -2.40 -18.21 -19.21
C LYS A 62 -2.13 -16.70 -19.08
N GLY A 63 -3.17 -15.85 -19.12
CA GLY A 63 -3.02 -14.40 -18.96
C GLY A 63 -2.51 -13.95 -17.59
N TYR A 64 -2.47 -14.84 -16.60
CA TYR A 64 -1.87 -14.60 -15.28
C TYR A 64 -0.34 -14.85 -15.26
N ALA A 65 0.22 -15.49 -16.29
CA ALA A 65 1.64 -15.82 -16.38
C ALA A 65 2.62 -14.62 -16.35
N PRO A 66 2.33 -13.43 -16.94
CA PRO A 66 3.31 -12.35 -17.02
C PRO A 66 3.95 -11.96 -15.68
N TRP A 67 3.15 -11.76 -14.63
CA TRP A 67 3.68 -11.44 -13.30
C TRP A 67 4.41 -12.61 -12.64
N LEU A 68 3.97 -13.85 -12.86
CA LEU A 68 4.68 -15.05 -12.39
C LEU A 68 6.08 -15.16 -13.03
N ILE A 69 6.22 -14.76 -14.30
CA ILE A 69 7.52 -14.72 -14.98
C ILE A 69 8.41 -13.63 -14.37
N VAL A 70 7.86 -12.45 -14.04
CA VAL A 70 8.62 -11.39 -13.33
C VAL A 70 9.13 -11.91 -11.99
N TYR A 71 8.26 -12.51 -11.18
CA TYR A 71 8.66 -13.04 -9.87
C TYR A 71 9.71 -14.14 -10.02
N SER A 72 9.56 -15.03 -11.01
CA SER A 72 10.52 -16.09 -11.28
C SER A 72 11.87 -15.56 -11.74
N ALA A 73 11.87 -14.53 -12.59
CA ALA A 73 13.09 -13.88 -13.08
C ALA A 73 13.82 -13.15 -11.94
N PHE A 74 13.06 -12.48 -11.07
CA PHE A 74 13.61 -11.75 -9.93
C PHE A 74 14.19 -12.70 -8.87
N ALA A 75 13.45 -13.75 -8.50
CA ALA A 75 13.87 -14.73 -7.50
C ALA A 75 14.84 -15.79 -8.04
N GLU A 76 15.09 -15.81 -9.36
CA GLU A 76 15.91 -16.81 -10.07
C GLU A 76 15.45 -18.26 -9.82
N THR A 77 14.19 -18.44 -9.46
CA THR A 77 13.55 -19.73 -9.19
C THR A 77 12.03 -19.61 -9.34
N PHE A 78 11.33 -20.73 -9.51
CA PHE A 78 9.87 -20.76 -9.52
C PHE A 78 9.35 -21.21 -8.15
N LYS A 79 8.35 -20.52 -7.61
CA LYS A 79 7.72 -20.86 -6.32
C LYS A 79 6.22 -21.09 -6.48
N GLU A 80 5.76 -22.31 -6.21
CA GLU A 80 4.33 -22.62 -6.15
C GLU A 80 3.67 -21.89 -4.98
N GLY A 81 2.50 -21.30 -5.23
CA GLY A 81 1.75 -20.48 -4.28
C GLY A 81 1.75 -19.00 -4.63
N TRP A 82 2.56 -18.56 -5.60
CA TRP A 82 2.57 -17.16 -6.03
C TRP A 82 1.21 -16.74 -6.59
N ILE A 83 0.81 -15.52 -6.22
CA ILE A 83 -0.42 -14.88 -6.69
C ILE A 83 -0.02 -13.69 -7.57
N PRO A 84 -0.27 -13.73 -8.89
CA PRO A 84 0.04 -12.61 -9.77
C PRO A 84 -0.95 -11.45 -9.54
N ASP A 85 -0.44 -10.23 -9.61
CA ASP A 85 -1.17 -8.98 -9.29
C ASP A 85 -2.52 -8.85 -10.01
N ASN A 86 -2.59 -9.26 -11.28
CA ASN A 86 -3.85 -9.25 -12.02
C ASN A 86 -4.85 -10.32 -11.56
N TYR A 87 -4.40 -11.50 -11.11
CA TYR A 87 -5.29 -12.47 -10.47
C TYR A 87 -5.79 -11.94 -9.12
N TYR A 88 -4.90 -11.30 -8.35
CA TYR A 88 -5.24 -10.70 -7.06
C TYR A 88 -6.36 -9.67 -7.17
N GLY A 89 -6.18 -8.63 -8.00
CA GLY A 89 -7.20 -7.58 -8.14
C GLY A 89 -8.49 -8.06 -8.82
N LYS A 90 -8.41 -9.03 -9.73
CA LYS A 90 -9.56 -9.48 -10.53
C LYS A 90 -10.37 -10.59 -9.87
N ILE A 91 -9.72 -11.49 -9.16
CA ILE A 91 -10.34 -12.70 -8.59
C ILE A 91 -10.34 -12.63 -7.08
N VAL A 92 -9.17 -12.40 -6.45
CA VAL A 92 -9.04 -12.49 -4.99
C VAL A 92 -9.84 -11.40 -4.29
N ILE A 93 -9.53 -10.13 -4.53
CA ILE A 93 -10.16 -8.99 -3.83
C ILE A 93 -11.70 -9.02 -3.95
N PRO A 94 -12.29 -9.17 -5.15
CA PRO A 94 -13.75 -9.21 -5.27
C PRO A 94 -14.39 -10.38 -4.52
N LYS A 95 -13.70 -11.53 -4.43
CA LYS A 95 -14.22 -12.74 -3.77
C LYS A 95 -14.08 -12.69 -2.25
N ILE A 96 -12.98 -12.15 -1.72
CA ILE A 96 -12.74 -12.16 -0.27
C ILE A 96 -13.43 -11.00 0.44
N GLN A 97 -13.54 -9.82 -0.18
CA GLN A 97 -14.01 -8.61 0.51
C GLN A 97 -14.86 -7.67 -0.34
N GLY A 98 -15.10 -7.99 -1.62
CA GLY A 98 -15.96 -7.18 -2.48
C GLY A 98 -15.60 -5.70 -2.46
N ASP A 99 -16.58 -4.86 -2.14
CA ASP A 99 -16.45 -3.40 -2.13
C ASP A 99 -16.06 -2.80 -0.77
N TYR A 100 -15.99 -3.59 0.31
CA TYR A 100 -15.68 -3.08 1.65
C TYR A 100 -14.33 -2.36 1.70
N GLY A 101 -13.37 -2.81 0.90
CA GLY A 101 -12.06 -2.19 0.75
C GLY A 101 -12.08 -0.75 0.27
N LYS A 102 -13.12 -0.34 -0.48
CA LYS A 102 -13.23 1.03 -1.04
C LYS A 102 -13.40 2.10 0.04
N LEU A 103 -13.80 1.72 1.26
CA LEU A 103 -13.85 2.62 2.40
C LEU A 103 -12.49 3.23 2.72
N SER A 104 -11.39 2.55 2.37
CA SER A 104 -10.04 3.06 2.59
C SER A 104 -9.70 4.27 1.70
N PHE A 105 -10.49 4.56 0.66
CA PHE A 105 -10.35 5.78 -0.12
C PHE A 105 -10.89 7.02 0.59
N LEU A 106 -11.79 6.83 1.57
CA LEU A 106 -12.36 7.92 2.34
C LEU A 106 -11.52 8.09 3.60
N LYS A 107 -10.46 8.89 3.53
CA LYS A 107 -9.55 9.09 4.67
C LYS A 107 -10.29 9.69 5.86
N SER A 108 -11.28 10.54 5.58
CA SER A 108 -12.12 11.22 6.56
C SER A 108 -12.99 10.31 7.46
N ILE A 109 -13.20 9.04 7.11
CA ILE A 109 -13.99 8.10 7.94
C ILE A 109 -13.11 7.16 8.78
N THR A 110 -11.79 7.22 8.65
CA THR A 110 -10.84 6.29 9.29
C THR A 110 -11.05 6.23 10.80
N TYR A 111 -11.10 7.37 11.48
CA TYR A 111 -11.35 7.40 12.92
C TYR A 111 -12.70 6.79 13.32
N LYS A 112 -13.78 6.92 12.51
CA LYS A 112 -15.06 6.25 12.81
C LYS A 112 -14.97 4.73 12.71
N ILE A 113 -14.10 4.22 11.84
CA ILE A 113 -13.93 2.77 11.64
C ILE A 113 -13.10 2.18 12.77
N PHE A 114 -12.01 2.84 13.15
CA PHE A 114 -11.00 2.27 14.05
C PHE A 114 -11.06 2.78 15.50
N ASP A 115 -11.64 3.96 15.73
CA ASP A 115 -11.80 4.62 17.04
C ASP A 115 -10.54 4.57 17.92
N THR A 116 -9.44 5.11 17.40
CA THR A 116 -8.11 4.99 18.01
C THR A 116 -7.18 6.14 17.65
N ASP A 117 -6.33 6.52 18.60
CA ASP A 117 -5.37 7.62 18.49
C ASP A 117 -4.04 7.24 17.80
N VAL A 118 -3.93 6.01 17.26
CA VAL A 118 -2.76 5.62 16.45
C VAL A 118 -2.74 6.33 15.10
N PHE A 119 -3.90 6.75 14.58
CA PHE A 119 -3.97 7.64 13.42
C PHE A 119 -3.66 9.07 13.87
N PRO A 120 -2.78 9.82 13.18
CA PRO A 120 -2.39 11.18 13.57
C PRO A 120 -3.46 12.22 13.19
N ASP A 121 -4.73 11.84 13.10
CA ASP A 121 -5.81 12.70 12.61
C ASP A 121 -6.11 13.82 13.61
N ILE A 122 -6.15 15.06 13.11
CA ILE A 122 -6.51 16.26 13.87
C ILE A 122 -7.99 16.59 13.62
N GLY A 123 -8.41 16.55 12.35
CA GLY A 123 -9.75 16.89 11.90
C GLY A 123 -9.91 16.68 10.40
N TYR A 124 -11.06 17.06 9.87
CA TYR A 124 -11.45 16.74 8.50
C TYR A 124 -12.06 17.95 7.79
N PHE A 125 -11.91 17.99 6.48
CA PHE A 125 -12.76 18.80 5.62
C PHE A 125 -13.56 17.86 4.73
N ALA A 126 -14.89 17.90 4.83
CA ALA A 126 -15.75 17.05 4.03
C ALA A 126 -17.06 17.76 3.68
N ASN A 127 -17.41 17.73 2.40
CA ASN A 127 -18.67 18.27 1.87
C ASN A 127 -18.91 19.74 2.28
N GLY A 128 -17.87 20.56 2.25
CA GLY A 128 -17.94 21.99 2.55
C GLY A 128 -17.89 22.37 4.03
N LEU A 129 -17.70 21.41 4.93
CA LEU A 129 -17.65 21.63 6.38
C LEU A 129 -16.33 21.15 6.98
N PHE A 130 -15.89 21.84 8.03
CA PHE A 130 -14.77 21.42 8.86
C PHE A 130 -15.26 20.66 10.09
N TYR A 131 -14.55 19.60 10.43
CA TYR A 131 -14.86 18.73 11.55
C TYR A 131 -13.63 18.55 12.45
N LYS A 132 -13.86 18.45 13.76
CA LYS A 132 -12.88 17.92 14.70
C LYS A 132 -12.72 16.40 14.50
N ASN A 133 -11.72 15.80 15.14
CA ASN A 133 -11.52 14.34 15.14
C ASN A 133 -12.78 13.53 15.57
N ASN A 134 -13.59 14.08 16.47
CA ASN A 134 -14.84 13.48 16.96
C ASN A 134 -16.08 13.80 16.09
N PHE A 135 -15.90 14.42 14.92
CA PHE A 135 -16.95 14.79 13.96
C PHE A 135 -17.90 15.91 14.41
N GLU A 136 -17.55 16.66 15.46
CA GLU A 136 -18.19 17.95 15.72
C GLU A 136 -17.79 18.97 14.66
N ILE A 137 -18.76 19.76 14.19
CA ILE A 137 -18.50 20.87 13.27
C ILE A 137 -17.72 21.96 14.02
N ILE A 138 -16.68 22.48 13.37
CA ILE A 138 -15.90 23.63 13.84
C ILE A 138 -16.07 24.80 12.87
N GLN A 139 -16.23 26.02 13.41
CA GLN A 139 -16.36 27.21 12.60
C GLN A 139 -15.03 27.57 11.94
N SER A 140 -15.09 28.13 10.73
CA SER A 140 -13.90 28.47 9.94
C SER A 140 -12.96 29.45 10.66
N ILE A 141 -13.46 30.31 11.53
CA ILE A 141 -12.63 31.28 12.29
C ILE A 141 -11.74 30.60 13.34
N GLU A 142 -12.14 29.42 13.84
CA GLU A 142 -11.39 28.69 14.88
C GLU A 142 -10.47 27.60 14.28
N ILE A 143 -10.58 27.33 12.98
CA ILE A 143 -9.92 26.17 12.36
C ILE A 143 -8.40 26.25 12.42
N VAL A 144 -7.82 27.45 12.26
CA VAL A 144 -6.36 27.61 12.19
C VAL A 144 -5.75 27.30 13.55
N ASP A 145 -6.29 27.88 14.62
CA ASP A 145 -5.78 27.59 15.96
C ASP A 145 -6.06 26.16 16.41
N PHE A 146 -7.16 25.56 15.94
CA PHE A 146 -7.45 24.15 16.18
C PHE A 146 -6.44 23.23 15.49
N LEU A 147 -6.23 23.39 14.18
CA LEU A 147 -5.35 22.54 13.38
C LEU A 147 -3.88 22.65 13.82
N PHE A 148 -3.43 23.85 14.14
CA PHE A 148 -2.03 24.14 14.48
C PHE A 148 -1.79 24.20 15.99
N LYS A 149 -2.68 23.63 16.83
CA LYS A 149 -2.56 23.67 18.29
C LYS A 149 -1.29 23.01 18.82
N LYS A 150 -0.83 21.94 18.19
CA LYS A 150 0.30 21.11 18.64
C LYS A 150 1.59 21.34 17.85
N SER A 151 1.50 21.83 16.62
CA SER A 151 2.61 22.00 15.69
C SER A 151 2.29 23.11 14.71
N ASN A 152 3.32 23.83 14.24
CA ASN A 152 3.18 24.81 13.16
C ASN A 152 3.08 24.17 11.77
N LYS A 153 3.34 22.86 11.66
CA LYS A 153 3.28 22.09 10.42
C LYS A 153 2.26 20.97 10.53
N ILE A 154 1.40 20.87 9.52
CA ILE A 154 0.42 19.79 9.36
C ILE A 154 0.46 19.21 7.95
N VAL A 155 -0.17 18.05 7.80
CA VAL A 155 -0.37 17.38 6.51
C VAL A 155 -1.87 17.36 6.20
N PHE A 156 -2.25 17.66 4.97
CA PHE A 156 -3.62 17.44 4.48
C PHE A 156 -3.59 16.39 3.36
N LYS A 157 -4.41 15.35 3.50
CA LYS A 157 -4.49 14.26 2.53
C LYS A 157 -5.90 14.16 1.97
N LEU A 158 -6.01 14.21 0.66
CA LEU A 158 -7.29 14.11 -0.04
C LEU A 158 -7.89 12.70 0.04
N ASP A 159 -9.21 12.65 0.11
CA ASP A 159 -9.97 11.44 -0.18
C ASP A 159 -9.74 11.02 -1.65
N HIS A 160 -9.79 9.72 -1.93
CA HIS A 160 -9.57 9.10 -3.24
C HIS A 160 -8.19 9.36 -3.87
N SER A 161 -7.25 9.93 -3.12
CA SER A 161 -5.87 10.08 -3.56
C SER A 161 -5.08 8.79 -3.33
N MET A 162 -4.12 8.54 -4.20
CA MET A 162 -3.27 7.33 -4.18
C MET A 162 -1.83 7.71 -4.53
N GLN A 163 -0.87 6.83 -4.24
CA GLN A 163 0.50 6.92 -4.76
C GLN A 163 1.29 8.17 -4.29
N GLY A 164 0.89 8.78 -3.18
CA GLY A 164 1.43 10.06 -2.70
C GLY A 164 0.80 11.30 -3.35
N LEU A 165 -0.04 11.14 -4.38
CA LEU A 165 -0.81 12.25 -4.91
C LEU A 165 -1.82 12.76 -3.87
N GLY A 166 -2.11 14.05 -3.89
CA GLY A 166 -3.09 14.67 -2.98
C GLY A 166 -2.60 14.80 -1.53
N VAL A 167 -1.30 14.70 -1.28
CA VAL A 167 -0.66 15.00 0.01
C VAL A 167 -0.11 16.43 -0.04
N TYR A 168 -0.58 17.28 0.88
CA TYR A 168 -0.19 18.68 0.98
C TYR A 168 0.39 18.96 2.36
N PHE A 169 1.44 19.77 2.39
CA PHE A 169 2.05 20.25 3.64
C PHE A 169 1.68 21.71 3.82
N PHE A 170 1.25 22.06 5.03
CA PHE A 170 0.89 23.43 5.37
C PHE A 170 1.64 23.88 6.61
N GLU A 171 2.10 25.14 6.57
CA GLU A 171 2.68 25.85 7.70
C GLU A 171 1.67 26.91 8.19
N LYS A 172 1.57 27.10 9.51
CA LYS A 172 0.57 27.97 10.16
C LYS A 172 0.52 29.37 9.52
N ASP A 173 1.69 29.97 9.30
CA ASP A 173 1.81 31.35 8.80
C ASP A 173 1.40 31.53 7.34
N SER A 174 1.32 30.43 6.57
CA SER A 174 0.98 30.43 5.15
C SER A 174 -0.34 29.72 4.84
N PHE A 175 -1.03 29.24 5.88
CA PHE A 175 -2.24 28.46 5.74
C PHE A 175 -3.40 29.32 5.26
N ASP A 176 -3.98 28.92 4.13
CA ASP A 176 -5.13 29.58 3.53
C ASP A 176 -6.31 28.60 3.48
N ILE A 177 -7.30 28.86 4.32
CA ILE A 177 -8.51 28.04 4.43
C ILE A 177 -9.27 27.93 3.11
N HIS A 178 -9.22 28.96 2.25
CA HIS A 178 -9.94 28.96 0.98
C HIS A 178 -9.35 27.96 -0.03
N LYS A 179 -8.06 27.62 0.11
CA LYS A 179 -7.44 26.57 -0.70
C LYS A 179 -7.99 25.19 -0.35
N ILE A 180 -8.36 24.94 0.91
CA ILE A 180 -8.87 23.62 1.32
C ILE A 180 -10.17 23.29 0.58
N SER A 181 -11.08 24.27 0.50
CA SER A 181 -12.35 24.09 -0.20
C SER A 181 -12.19 23.77 -1.69
N SER A 182 -11.13 24.25 -2.35
CA SER A 182 -10.85 23.95 -3.76
C SER A 182 -10.12 22.64 -3.98
N LEU A 183 -9.38 22.14 -2.98
CA LEU A 183 -8.72 20.83 -3.02
C LEU A 183 -9.74 19.68 -2.92
N GLY A 184 -10.74 19.81 -2.05
CA GLY A 184 -11.80 18.81 -1.86
C GLY A 184 -11.69 18.07 -0.53
N ASN A 185 -12.48 17.00 -0.38
CA ASN A 185 -12.61 16.25 0.87
C ASN A 185 -11.26 15.64 1.30
N GLY A 186 -10.99 15.61 2.60
CA GLY A 186 -9.76 15.02 3.12
C GLY A 186 -9.58 15.16 4.63
N VAL A 187 -8.44 14.66 5.09
CA VAL A 187 -8.05 14.63 6.50
C VAL A 187 -6.84 15.52 6.76
N PHE A 188 -6.89 16.25 7.88
CA PHE A 188 -5.75 16.93 8.45
C PHE A 188 -5.07 16.03 9.47
N GLN A 189 -3.76 15.84 9.32
CA GLN A 189 -2.94 15.00 10.18
C GLN A 189 -1.79 15.81 10.79
N GLU A 190 -1.40 15.42 12.01
CA GLU A 190 -0.16 15.88 12.63
C GLU A 190 1.03 15.52 11.72
N PHE A 191 1.98 16.45 11.56
CA PHE A 191 3.24 16.10 10.92
C PHE A 191 4.00 15.13 11.83
N ILE A 192 4.26 13.93 11.34
CA ILE A 192 4.95 12.90 12.11
C ILE A 192 6.44 13.18 12.09
N GLU A 193 7.01 13.41 13.26
CA GLU A 193 8.46 13.36 13.46
C GLU A 193 8.86 11.91 13.71
N GLN A 194 9.47 11.27 12.71
CA GLN A 194 9.84 9.86 12.76
C GLN A 194 11.05 9.59 13.68
N HIS A 195 11.15 8.35 14.13
CA HIS A 195 12.25 7.85 14.94
C HIS A 195 13.62 8.07 14.27
N ALA A 196 14.68 8.28 15.07
CA ALA A 196 16.01 8.68 14.62
C ALA A 196 16.61 7.74 13.55
N ILE A 197 16.37 6.44 13.66
CA ILE A 197 16.84 5.45 12.69
C ILE A 197 16.35 5.73 11.26
N PHE A 198 15.13 6.24 11.10
CA PHE A 198 14.57 6.57 9.78
C PHE A 198 15.12 7.90 9.27
N ASN A 199 15.44 8.83 10.17
CA ASN A 199 16.10 10.09 9.83
C ASN A 199 17.53 9.90 9.32
N GLU A 200 18.19 8.79 9.64
CA GLU A 200 19.48 8.44 9.02
C GLU A 200 19.33 8.26 7.51
N PHE A 201 18.24 7.65 7.05
CA PHE A 201 18.00 7.42 5.63
C PHE A 201 17.51 8.66 4.91
N MET A 202 16.46 9.29 5.43
CA MET A 202 15.89 10.49 4.84
C MET A 202 15.10 11.32 5.88
N PRO A 203 15.64 12.43 6.39
CA PRO A 203 14.94 13.25 7.37
C PRO A 203 13.86 14.16 6.75
N SER A 204 13.93 14.44 5.44
CA SER A 204 12.97 15.32 4.75
C SER A 204 11.69 14.61 4.29
N SER A 205 11.68 13.28 4.29
CA SER A 205 10.58 12.45 3.81
C SER A 205 10.32 11.34 4.82
N VAL A 206 9.16 11.37 5.47
CA VAL A 206 8.80 10.36 6.47
C VAL A 206 8.69 8.99 5.80
N ALA A 207 9.47 8.05 6.31
CA ALA A 207 9.49 6.66 5.87
C ALA A 207 8.15 5.97 6.19
N THR A 208 7.85 4.92 5.43
CA THR A 208 6.62 4.14 5.61
C THR A 208 6.94 2.67 5.76
N ILE A 209 6.59 2.10 6.91
CA ILE A 209 6.53 0.66 7.11
C ILE A 209 5.20 0.17 6.53
N ARG A 210 5.26 -0.56 5.41
CA ARG A 210 4.10 -1.23 4.80
C ARG A 210 3.97 -2.62 5.40
N ILE A 211 2.88 -2.88 6.12
CA ILE A 211 2.54 -4.21 6.66
C ILE A 211 1.28 -4.72 5.96
N THR A 212 1.36 -5.89 5.34
CA THR A 212 0.17 -6.55 4.76
C THR A 212 -0.39 -7.56 5.76
N THR A 213 -1.65 -7.39 6.14
CA THR A 213 -2.39 -8.35 6.98
C THR A 213 -3.52 -8.99 6.19
N VAL A 214 -3.90 -10.20 6.59
CA VAL A 214 -5.09 -10.89 6.06
C VAL A 214 -5.91 -11.50 7.17
N ILE A 215 -7.18 -11.77 6.89
CA ILE A 215 -8.06 -12.65 7.68
C ILE A 215 -8.39 -13.89 6.85
N ASP A 216 -8.05 -15.06 7.39
CA ASP A 216 -8.30 -16.35 6.74
C ASP A 216 -9.79 -16.75 6.75
N ASN A 217 -10.11 -17.99 6.36
CA ASN A 217 -11.50 -18.47 6.33
C ASN A 217 -12.04 -18.86 7.72
N GLN A 218 -11.16 -18.94 8.73
CA GLN A 218 -11.47 -19.21 10.12
C GLN A 218 -11.70 -17.92 10.90
N GLY A 219 -11.36 -16.76 10.32
CA GLY A 219 -11.47 -15.46 10.96
C GLY A 219 -10.18 -15.04 11.66
N GLU A 220 -9.09 -15.77 11.48
CA GLU A 220 -7.83 -15.50 12.16
C GLU A 220 -6.96 -14.53 11.36
N PRO A 221 -6.50 -13.43 11.98
CA PRO A 221 -5.65 -12.47 11.30
C PRO A 221 -4.18 -12.88 11.35
N SER A 222 -3.44 -12.55 10.30
CA SER A 222 -2.00 -12.85 10.18
C SER A 222 -1.29 -11.82 9.31
N VAL A 223 -0.01 -11.57 9.61
CA VAL A 223 0.87 -10.73 8.78
C VAL A 223 1.44 -11.57 7.64
N ARG A 224 1.48 -11.00 6.43
CA ARG A 224 1.87 -11.68 5.19
C ARG A 224 3.11 -11.11 4.52
N ALA A 225 3.37 -9.82 4.71
CA ALA A 225 4.56 -9.17 4.21
C ALA A 225 4.83 -7.89 5.01
N CYS A 226 6.10 -7.52 5.10
CA CYS A 226 6.51 -6.23 5.64
C CYS A 226 7.66 -5.66 4.78
N PHE A 227 7.57 -4.38 4.43
CA PHE A 227 8.68 -3.69 3.79
C PHE A 227 8.70 -2.22 4.17
N LEU A 228 9.89 -1.63 4.19
CA LEU A 228 10.08 -0.19 4.37
C LEU A 228 10.05 0.49 3.01
N ARG A 229 9.38 1.64 2.95
CA ARG A 229 9.40 2.56 1.82
C ARG A 229 10.13 3.83 2.24
N LEU A 230 11.09 4.26 1.44
CA LEU A 230 11.88 5.47 1.67
C LEU A 230 11.72 6.43 0.50
N GLY A 231 11.60 7.73 0.79
CA GLY A 231 11.70 8.78 -0.22
C GLY A 231 13.15 9.20 -0.46
N GLN A 232 13.39 9.92 -1.55
CA GLN A 232 14.69 10.45 -1.93
C GLN A 232 14.81 11.94 -1.59
N LYS A 233 15.99 12.53 -1.77
CA LYS A 233 16.34 13.89 -1.30
C LYS A 233 15.37 15.00 -1.74
N ASN A 234 14.79 14.88 -2.93
CA ASN A 234 13.87 15.89 -3.47
C ASN A 234 12.38 15.61 -3.13
N ASP A 235 12.12 14.52 -2.41
CA ASP A 235 10.77 14.13 -2.03
C ASP A 235 10.37 14.81 -0.72
N THR A 236 9.14 15.31 -0.68
CA THR A 236 8.53 15.82 0.56
C THR A 236 7.89 14.70 1.40
N HIS A 237 7.59 13.57 0.76
CA HIS A 237 7.00 12.37 1.33
C HIS A 237 7.25 11.19 0.41
N VAL A 238 7.08 9.96 0.91
CA VAL A 238 7.13 8.75 0.11
C VAL A 238 6.08 8.82 -1.00
N ASN A 239 6.54 8.81 -2.24
CA ASN A 239 5.71 8.78 -3.44
C ASN A 239 6.06 7.55 -4.27
N SER A 240 5.11 6.98 -5.01
CA SER A 240 5.38 5.73 -5.74
C SER A 240 6.19 5.90 -7.03
N VAL A 241 6.68 7.11 -7.33
CA VAL A 241 7.46 7.39 -8.54
C VAL A 241 8.95 7.21 -8.25
N SER A 242 9.40 7.64 -7.07
CA SER A 242 10.80 7.63 -6.66
C SER A 242 11.08 6.86 -5.38
N ASP A 243 10.10 6.19 -4.78
CA ASP A 243 10.36 5.43 -3.56
C ASP A 243 11.29 4.23 -3.76
N LEU A 244 11.91 3.86 -2.64
CA LEU A 244 12.74 2.69 -2.50
C LEU A 244 12.05 1.69 -1.58
N GLY A 245 11.99 0.43 -1.97
CA GLY A 245 11.44 -0.67 -1.16
C GLY A 245 12.56 -1.51 -0.52
N ILE A 246 12.51 -1.71 0.79
CA ILE A 246 13.45 -2.57 1.52
C ILE A 246 12.64 -3.66 2.23
N PRO A 247 12.78 -4.94 1.85
CA PRO A 247 12.11 -6.04 2.54
C PRO A 247 12.52 -6.08 4.02
N ILE A 248 11.59 -6.51 4.87
CA ILE A 248 11.81 -6.63 6.31
C ILE A 248 11.55 -8.09 6.69
N ASP A 249 12.46 -8.69 7.44
CA ASP A 249 12.24 -10.02 8.00
C ASP A 249 11.10 -9.99 9.03
N LEU A 250 10.06 -10.79 8.80
CA LEU A 250 8.85 -10.79 9.63
C LEU A 250 9.05 -11.34 11.05
N LYS A 251 10.15 -12.05 11.31
CA LYS A 251 10.45 -12.62 12.63
C LYS A 251 11.32 -11.70 13.46
N THR A 252 12.29 -11.02 12.83
CA THR A 252 13.29 -10.23 13.55
C THR A 252 13.06 -8.72 13.43
N GLY A 253 12.34 -8.26 12.40
CA GLY A 253 12.22 -6.85 12.06
C GLY A 253 13.48 -6.26 11.43
N GLU A 254 14.45 -7.10 11.10
CA GLU A 254 15.68 -6.70 10.42
C GLU A 254 15.41 -6.31 8.97
N PHE A 255 16.16 -5.32 8.52
CA PHE A 255 16.12 -4.87 7.13
C PHE A 255 16.93 -5.85 6.29
N ASP A 256 16.42 -6.19 5.10
CA ASP A 256 17.23 -6.90 4.13
C ASP A 256 18.47 -6.07 3.77
N ALA A 257 19.56 -6.77 3.43
CA ALA A 257 20.77 -6.11 2.96
C ALA A 257 20.56 -5.37 1.63
N PHE A 258 19.55 -5.76 0.85
CA PHE A 258 19.17 -5.14 -0.42
C PHE A 258 17.83 -4.42 -0.32
N GLY A 259 17.84 -3.14 -0.68
CA GLY A 259 16.68 -2.39 -1.13
C GLY A 259 16.59 -2.37 -2.65
N TYR A 260 15.45 -1.89 -3.17
CA TYR A 260 15.17 -1.83 -4.60
C TYR A 260 14.49 -0.53 -4.96
N ASP A 261 14.82 0.02 -6.13
CA ASP A 261 14.04 1.10 -6.75
C ASP A 261 12.85 0.54 -7.55
N ASN A 262 12.08 1.45 -8.17
CA ASN A 262 10.93 1.11 -9.02
C ASN A 262 11.28 0.39 -10.33
N TYR A 263 12.57 0.24 -10.64
CA TYR A 263 13.10 -0.54 -11.77
C TYR A 263 13.76 -1.84 -11.30
N TRP A 264 13.48 -2.29 -10.07
CA TRP A 264 14.02 -3.51 -9.48
C TRP A 264 15.56 -3.50 -9.33
N GLY A 265 16.18 -2.33 -9.39
CA GLY A 265 17.61 -2.10 -9.21
C GLY A 265 18.04 -2.37 -7.76
N PRO A 266 18.85 -3.40 -7.49
CA PRO A 266 19.28 -3.70 -6.13
C PRO A 266 20.27 -2.66 -5.63
N MET A 267 20.13 -2.27 -4.37
CA MET A 267 20.99 -1.33 -3.68
C MET A 267 21.23 -1.77 -2.25
N ILE A 268 22.44 -1.55 -1.73
CA ILE A 268 22.80 -1.91 -0.35
C ILE A 268 22.73 -0.73 0.63
N LYS A 269 22.51 0.47 0.09
CA LYS A 269 22.46 1.74 0.82
C LYS A 269 21.55 2.72 0.12
N HIS A 270 21.06 3.71 0.88
CA HIS A 270 20.27 4.81 0.34
C HIS A 270 21.09 5.63 -0.68
N PRO A 271 20.56 5.95 -1.87
CA PRO A 271 21.31 6.63 -2.93
C PRO A 271 21.74 8.05 -2.55
N ASP A 272 20.94 8.78 -1.78
CA ASP A 272 21.31 10.14 -1.34
C ASP A 272 22.21 10.18 -0.09
N THR A 273 21.81 9.53 1.00
CA THR A 273 22.50 9.61 2.30
C THR A 273 23.60 8.58 2.49
N GLN A 274 23.70 7.59 1.59
CA GLN A 274 24.71 6.53 1.61
C GLN A 274 24.65 5.60 2.84
N VAL A 275 23.59 5.69 3.65
CA VAL A 275 23.37 4.83 4.81
C VAL A 275 23.04 3.41 4.36
N LEU A 276 23.76 2.42 4.90
CA LEU A 276 23.56 1.00 4.63
C LEU A 276 22.23 0.51 5.18
N PHE A 277 21.57 -0.41 4.46
CA PHE A 277 20.35 -1.06 4.92
C PHE A 277 20.62 -2.16 5.95
N ALA A 278 21.65 -2.97 5.71
CA ALA A 278 22.00 -4.11 6.56
C ALA A 278 22.28 -3.71 8.03
N ASN A 279 22.04 -4.65 8.94
CA ASN A 279 22.27 -4.51 10.40
C ASN A 279 21.43 -3.42 11.07
N LYS A 280 20.23 -3.16 10.54
CA LYS A 280 19.24 -2.24 11.11
C LYS A 280 17.92 -2.97 11.33
N ILE A 281 17.19 -2.57 12.36
CA ILE A 281 15.95 -3.20 12.81
C ILE A 281 14.88 -2.13 12.97
N ILE A 282 13.63 -2.45 12.65
CA ILE A 282 12.50 -1.56 12.92
C ILE A 282 12.37 -1.38 14.45
N PRO A 283 12.43 -0.14 14.98
CA PRO A 283 12.17 0.10 16.39
C PRO A 283 10.74 -0.30 16.72
N GLN A 284 10.51 -0.92 17.88
CA GLN A 284 9.18 -1.35 18.32
C GLN A 284 8.47 -2.29 17.30
N PHE A 285 9.21 -3.12 16.56
CA PHE A 285 8.66 -3.95 15.48
C PHE A 285 7.48 -4.83 15.91
N ASP A 286 7.60 -5.53 17.04
CA ASP A 286 6.51 -6.36 17.58
C ASP A 286 5.23 -5.55 17.81
N LYS A 287 5.37 -4.29 18.23
CA LYS A 287 4.25 -3.36 18.43
C LYS A 287 3.65 -2.91 17.09
N CYS A 288 4.46 -2.71 16.06
CA CYS A 288 3.96 -2.46 14.70
C CYS A 288 3.08 -3.64 14.22
N LEU A 289 3.58 -4.87 14.39
CA LEU A 289 2.84 -6.08 14.00
C LEU A 289 1.55 -6.25 14.82
N SER A 290 1.61 -6.08 16.14
CA SER A 290 0.43 -6.20 17.00
C SER A 290 -0.62 -5.13 16.69
N THR A 291 -0.21 -3.88 16.49
CA THR A 291 -1.11 -2.78 16.07
C THR A 291 -1.76 -3.09 14.72
N ALA A 292 -1.01 -3.56 13.72
CA ALA A 292 -1.59 -3.95 12.43
C ALA A 292 -2.66 -5.05 12.56
N LEU A 293 -2.39 -6.06 13.38
CA LEU A 293 -3.32 -7.18 13.62
C LEU A 293 -4.57 -6.75 14.42
N GLU A 294 -4.41 -5.86 15.41
CA GLU A 294 -5.53 -5.29 16.16
C GLU A 294 -6.46 -4.47 15.25
N LEU A 295 -5.89 -3.62 14.40
CA LEU A 295 -6.65 -2.84 13.41
C LEU A 295 -7.29 -3.74 12.34
N GLN A 296 -6.62 -4.80 11.91
CA GLN A 296 -7.20 -5.80 11.00
C GLN A 296 -8.45 -6.44 11.62
N LYS A 297 -8.44 -6.73 12.92
CA LYS A 297 -9.60 -7.31 13.63
C LYS A 297 -10.78 -6.33 13.76
N SER A 298 -10.52 -5.02 13.85
CA SER A 298 -11.61 -4.03 13.96
C SER A 298 -12.32 -3.75 12.63
N MET A 299 -11.69 -4.09 11.49
CA MET A 299 -12.31 -4.02 10.16
C MET A 299 -12.34 -5.39 9.46
N PRO A 300 -13.04 -6.40 10.01
CA PRO A 300 -12.97 -7.79 9.52
C PRO A 300 -13.64 -7.99 8.15
N LEU A 301 -14.46 -7.03 7.71
CA LEU A 301 -15.09 -7.01 6.38
C LEU A 301 -14.07 -6.82 5.25
N VAL A 302 -12.87 -6.28 5.56
CA VAL A 302 -11.76 -6.15 4.63
C VAL A 302 -10.70 -7.16 5.00
N ARG A 303 -10.70 -8.30 4.31
CA ARG A 303 -9.89 -9.48 4.63
C ARG A 303 -8.44 -9.42 4.18
N CYS A 304 -8.03 -8.40 3.43
CA CYS A 304 -6.63 -8.10 3.14
C CYS A 304 -6.42 -6.59 3.19
N ILE A 305 -5.51 -6.13 4.05
CA ILE A 305 -5.23 -4.72 4.27
C ILE A 305 -3.72 -4.47 4.22
N GLY A 306 -3.31 -3.44 3.47
CA GLY A 306 -1.97 -2.88 3.55
C GLY A 306 -1.94 -1.66 4.47
N TRP A 307 -1.28 -1.78 5.62
CA TRP A 307 -1.12 -0.70 6.59
C TRP A 307 0.15 0.09 6.30
N ASP A 308 0.02 1.41 6.20
CA ASP A 308 1.15 2.32 6.15
C ASP A 308 1.31 2.97 7.51
N MET A 309 2.41 2.64 8.19
CA MET A 309 2.70 3.16 9.52
C MET A 309 4.17 3.51 9.70
N ILE A 310 4.48 4.16 10.80
CA ILE A 310 5.84 4.50 11.19
C ILE A 310 5.95 4.54 12.71
N VAL A 311 7.17 4.50 13.24
CA VAL A 311 7.44 4.76 14.65
C VAL A 311 7.93 6.20 14.78
N ASP A 312 7.26 6.98 15.64
CA ASP A 312 7.60 8.38 15.88
C ASP A 312 8.83 8.53 16.80
N LYS A 313 9.30 9.76 16.96
CA LYS A 313 10.43 10.12 17.83
C LYS A 313 10.26 9.76 19.31
N ASN A 314 9.04 9.46 19.74
CA ASN A 314 8.69 9.04 21.09
C ASN A 314 8.37 7.54 21.18
N GLU A 315 8.77 6.76 20.17
CA GLU A 315 8.54 5.31 20.08
C GLU A 315 7.05 4.91 20.06
N LYS A 316 6.18 5.81 19.58
CA LYS A 316 4.75 5.51 19.37
C LYS A 316 4.50 5.14 17.92
N ILE A 317 3.63 4.14 17.72
CA ILE A 317 3.17 3.74 16.39
C ILE A 317 2.21 4.80 15.87
N LYS A 318 2.44 5.26 14.65
CA LYS A 318 1.58 6.19 13.93
C LYS A 318 1.16 5.56 12.61
N VAL A 319 -0.14 5.33 12.44
CA VAL A 319 -0.71 4.76 11.21
C VAL A 319 -1.15 5.90 10.31
N MET A 320 -0.48 6.04 9.17
CA MET A 320 -0.69 7.13 8.23
C MET A 320 -1.88 6.90 7.32
N GLU A 321 -2.06 5.65 6.89
CA GLU A 321 -3.20 5.20 6.09
C GLU A 321 -3.34 3.68 6.10
N TRP A 322 -4.49 3.21 5.62
CA TRP A 322 -4.78 1.81 5.38
C TRP A 322 -5.25 1.65 3.93
N ASN A 323 -4.89 0.53 3.32
CA ASN A 323 -5.16 0.24 1.92
C ASN A 323 -6.01 -1.03 1.87
N GLY A 324 -7.31 -0.87 1.72
CA GLY A 324 -8.27 -1.96 1.76
C GLY A 324 -8.73 -2.44 0.39
N TYR A 325 -8.52 -1.68 -0.69
CA TYR A 325 -8.97 -2.08 -2.03
C TYR A 325 -7.84 -2.66 -2.89
N ASP A 326 -6.69 -1.99 -2.89
CA ASP A 326 -5.47 -2.42 -3.56
C ASP A 326 -4.32 -2.34 -2.56
N THR A 327 -3.76 -3.50 -2.21
CA THR A 327 -2.68 -3.59 -1.21
C THR A 327 -1.29 -3.55 -1.85
N ASP A 328 -1.22 -3.57 -3.18
CA ASP A 328 -0.03 -3.83 -4.01
C ASP A 328 0.81 -5.02 -3.52
N ILE A 329 0.66 -6.17 -4.20
CA ILE A 329 1.36 -7.40 -3.81
C ILE A 329 2.63 -7.66 -4.64
N LYS A 330 2.93 -6.83 -5.64
CA LYS A 330 4.02 -7.12 -6.59
C LYS A 330 5.37 -7.21 -5.91
N PHE A 331 5.69 -6.21 -5.10
CA PHE A 331 6.97 -6.11 -4.41
C PHE A 331 7.13 -7.24 -3.38
N SER A 332 6.10 -7.49 -2.58
CA SER A 332 6.12 -8.52 -1.54
C SER A 332 6.16 -9.93 -2.12
N GLU A 333 5.38 -10.25 -3.16
CA GLU A 333 5.43 -11.56 -3.81
C GLU A 333 6.81 -11.84 -4.44
N ALA A 334 7.44 -10.83 -5.03
CA ALA A 334 8.77 -10.95 -5.63
C ALA A 334 9.87 -11.15 -4.57
N THR A 335 9.84 -10.37 -3.48
CA THR A 335 10.93 -10.34 -2.48
C THR A 335 10.75 -11.32 -1.33
N GLN A 336 9.51 -11.50 -0.84
CA GLN A 336 9.18 -12.28 0.35
C GLN A 336 8.29 -13.48 0.03
N GLY A 337 7.68 -13.50 -1.16
CA GLY A 337 6.66 -14.46 -1.51
C GLY A 337 7.16 -15.91 -1.69
N PRO A 338 6.20 -16.85 -1.75
CA PRO A 338 4.75 -16.60 -1.89
C PRO A 338 4.06 -16.26 -0.56
N CYS A 339 3.45 -15.07 -0.48
CA CYS A 339 2.97 -14.51 0.79
C CYS A 339 1.63 -15.12 1.24
N PHE A 340 0.87 -15.70 0.31
CA PHE A 340 -0.55 -16.07 0.52
C PHE A 340 -0.84 -17.57 0.28
N LYS A 341 0.20 -18.41 0.21
CA LYS A 341 0.13 -19.82 -0.24
C LYS A 341 -0.84 -20.70 0.58
N ASP A 342 -1.01 -20.41 1.86
CA ASP A 342 -1.82 -21.17 2.82
C ASP A 342 -3.30 -20.75 2.83
N LEU A 343 -3.69 -19.72 2.07
CA LEU A 343 -5.05 -19.17 2.11
C LEU A 343 -6.02 -19.84 1.12
N GLY A 344 -5.52 -20.69 0.22
CA GLY A 344 -6.31 -21.36 -0.81
C GLY A 344 -6.86 -20.42 -1.90
N TRP A 345 -6.25 -19.23 -2.05
CA TRP A 345 -6.70 -18.19 -2.97
C TRP A 345 -6.58 -18.60 -4.45
N GLU A 346 -5.69 -19.54 -4.76
CA GLU A 346 -5.53 -20.15 -6.07
C GLU A 346 -6.78 -20.90 -6.55
N ASN A 347 -7.70 -21.26 -5.64
CA ASN A 347 -8.94 -21.96 -5.97
C ASN A 347 -10.16 -21.03 -6.11
N LEU A 348 -10.02 -19.72 -5.90
CA LEU A 348 -11.15 -18.77 -5.89
C LEU A 348 -11.82 -18.58 -7.26
N TRP A 349 -11.09 -18.79 -8.37
CA TRP A 349 -11.64 -18.69 -9.72
C TRP A 349 -12.56 -19.86 -10.10
N LYS A 350 -12.49 -20.98 -9.36
CA LYS A 350 -13.31 -22.19 -9.58
C LYS A 350 -14.72 -22.06 -8.97
N LYS A 351 -14.91 -21.10 -8.07
CA LYS A 351 -16.17 -20.78 -7.38
C LYS A 351 -16.85 -19.61 -8.05
#